data_AF-A0AAV1GC06-F1
#
_entry.id   AF-A0AAV1GC06-F1
#
_cell.length_a   1.000
_cell.length_b   1.000
_cell.length_c   1.000
_cell.angle_alpha   90.00
_cell.angle_beta   90.00
_cell.angle_gamma   90.00
#
_symmetry.space_group_name_H-M   'P 1'
#
loop_
_entity.id
_entity.type
_entity.pdbx_description
1 polymer ?
#
loop_
_entity_poly.entity_id
_entity_poly.type
_entity_poly.pdbx_seq_one_letter_code
_entity_poly.pdbx_strand_id
1 'polypeptide(L)'
;MRDSRHNLTKRRDGRRLTMELLPVFWIALVVLSSLQTETEAEDADVCQDIRRTNHLFEKRSSKQGLKVEAAAVKERNFQCHLYATELLSCSWSFPTLQNDTHLSVYISVCSDTVQTLSHMLKERVGSMNLTLSDHESENVILQFNVTLQREWTVYSYIYDIDEIEVLSPPQDITASISNGDLLVTWSKPMNRKDSLPDCFEYELDLGDQEEHKQMDTSLTYTLSNANPSHTYRVKIRTKVSDLCTGSSLWSAWSHTITLERTDKLNLLVIISISLGIPMILLALLLLVRHQRVLEVLFPPIPRPPQKYKGFLEKNDIANFAYPAPPAEPVEEITEVEDTDKTL
;
A
#
# COMPACT_ATOMS: atom_id res chain seq x y z
N MET A 1 76.61 -1.50 -89.07
CA MET A 1 75.40 -2.25 -89.46
C MET A 1 74.33 -1.22 -89.80
N ARG A 2 73.97 -1.10 -91.10
CA ARG A 2 72.82 -0.41 -91.74
C ARG A 2 72.42 1.00 -91.25
N ASP A 3 72.68 2.06 -92.04
CA ASP A 3 71.80 2.65 -93.09
C ASP A 3 70.78 3.64 -92.48
N SER A 4 71.07 4.95 -92.39
CA SER A 4 70.96 6.02 -93.41
C SER A 4 69.54 6.34 -93.91
N ARG A 5 69.02 7.53 -93.54
CA ARG A 5 68.28 8.54 -94.34
C ARG A 5 67.57 9.53 -93.39
N HIS A 6 67.90 10.84 -93.40
CA HIS A 6 67.35 11.90 -94.29
C HIS A 6 65.80 11.98 -94.19
N ASN A 7 65.11 13.10 -93.95
CA ASN A 7 65.37 14.48 -94.37
C ASN A 7 64.35 15.49 -93.76
N LEU A 8 64.82 16.73 -93.61
CA LEU A 8 64.20 18.04 -93.89
C LEU A 8 62.75 18.43 -93.45
N THR A 9 62.75 19.50 -92.63
CA THR A 9 61.96 20.76 -92.76
C THR A 9 60.45 20.77 -92.50
N LYS A 10 59.98 21.67 -91.62
CA LYS A 10 59.51 23.05 -91.96
C LYS A 10 58.48 23.56 -90.93
N ARG A 11 58.64 24.85 -90.57
CA ARG A 11 57.61 25.90 -90.37
C ARG A 11 56.94 26.16 -89.00
N ARG A 12 57.09 27.43 -88.60
CA ARG A 12 56.18 28.39 -87.91
C ARG A 12 55.59 27.99 -86.56
N ASP A 13 55.99 28.64 -85.48
CA ASP A 13 55.62 30.02 -85.05
C ASP A 13 54.15 30.12 -84.61
N GLY A 14 53.93 30.65 -83.40
CA GLY A 14 52.59 30.95 -82.89
C GLY A 14 52.39 30.66 -81.41
N ARG A 15 52.81 31.61 -80.58
CA ARG A 15 52.44 31.75 -79.15
C ARG A 15 50.94 31.51 -78.91
N ARG A 16 50.60 30.92 -77.76
CA ARG A 16 49.66 31.52 -76.78
C ARG A 16 49.65 30.71 -75.48
N LEU A 17 49.75 31.44 -74.38
CA LEU A 17 49.46 30.97 -73.04
C LEU A 17 48.05 30.38 -73.00
N THR A 18 47.91 29.16 -72.49
CA THR A 18 46.62 28.63 -72.05
C THR A 18 46.68 28.43 -70.55
N MET A 19 45.96 29.34 -69.90
CA MET A 19 45.59 29.39 -68.50
C MET A 19 44.87 28.10 -68.12
N GLU A 20 45.45 27.36 -67.19
CA GLU A 20 44.85 26.20 -66.51
C GLU A 20 43.54 26.65 -65.82
N LEU A 21 42.41 26.09 -66.25
CA LEU A 21 41.12 26.21 -65.57
C LEU A 21 40.52 24.82 -65.34
N LEU A 22 40.76 24.33 -64.11
CA LEU A 22 39.88 23.50 -63.26
C LEU A 22 39.68 22.01 -63.63
N PRO A 23 39.64 21.16 -62.58
CA PRO A 23 38.33 20.76 -62.08
C PRO A 23 38.24 20.77 -60.54
N VAL A 24 37.96 21.92 -59.94
CA VAL A 24 37.48 22.01 -58.54
C VAL A 24 35.98 21.63 -58.44
N PHE A 25 35.30 21.46 -59.58
CA PHE A 25 33.88 21.11 -59.63
C PHE A 25 33.54 19.68 -59.20
N TRP A 26 34.52 18.76 -59.15
CA TRP A 26 34.26 17.38 -58.74
C TRP A 26 34.29 17.18 -57.22
N ILE A 27 35.06 18.00 -56.47
CA ILE A 27 35.13 17.88 -55.01
C ILE A 27 33.88 18.47 -54.36
N ALA A 28 33.30 19.53 -54.94
CA ALA A 28 32.04 20.09 -54.45
C ALA A 28 30.87 19.10 -54.54
N LEU A 29 30.80 18.28 -55.59
CA LEU A 29 29.75 17.26 -55.74
C LEU A 29 29.91 16.06 -54.79
N VAL A 30 31.15 15.71 -54.42
CA VAL A 30 31.40 14.63 -53.43
C VAL A 30 31.12 15.13 -52.01
N VAL A 31 31.41 16.39 -51.69
CA VAL A 31 31.10 16.98 -50.38
C VAL A 31 29.60 17.30 -50.22
N LEU A 32 28.91 17.68 -51.31
CA LEU A 32 27.45 17.86 -51.29
C LEU A 32 26.68 16.54 -51.28
N SER A 33 27.28 15.42 -51.72
CA SER A 33 26.64 14.09 -51.62
C SER A 33 26.90 13.37 -50.30
N SER A 34 27.85 13.83 -49.48
CA SER A 34 27.99 13.37 -48.09
C SER A 34 27.10 14.12 -47.09
N LEU A 35 26.35 15.14 -47.52
CA LEU A 35 25.51 15.97 -46.65
C LEU A 35 24.00 15.69 -46.80
N GLN A 36 23.62 14.51 -47.28
CA GLN A 36 22.21 14.16 -47.41
C GLN A 36 21.97 12.66 -47.21
N THR A 37 22.12 12.22 -45.97
CA THR A 37 21.41 11.04 -45.43
C THR A 37 21.17 11.23 -43.93
N GLU A 38 20.65 12.38 -43.54
CA GLU A 38 19.64 12.41 -42.50
C GLU A 38 18.33 12.67 -43.25
N THR A 39 17.63 11.60 -43.60
CA THR A 39 16.19 11.72 -43.77
C THR A 39 15.68 12.09 -42.39
N GLU A 40 15.57 13.39 -42.12
CA GLU A 40 14.58 13.93 -41.19
C GLU A 40 13.28 13.19 -41.51
N ALA A 41 12.93 12.25 -40.64
CA ALA A 41 11.59 11.74 -40.59
C ALA A 41 10.74 12.98 -40.30
N GLU A 42 10.01 13.40 -41.32
CA GLU A 42 8.96 14.41 -41.31
C GLU A 42 8.39 14.59 -39.89
N ASP A 43 8.75 15.72 -39.28
CA ASP A 43 8.34 16.24 -37.97
C ASP A 43 6.85 16.57 -38.00
N ALA A 44 6.03 15.53 -38.18
CA ALA A 44 4.60 15.61 -38.00
C ALA A 44 4.32 15.47 -36.50
N ASP A 45 3.70 16.50 -35.92
CA ASP A 45 3.21 16.51 -34.53
C ASP A 45 2.39 15.23 -34.28
N VAL A 46 3.02 14.27 -33.60
CA VAL A 46 2.48 12.94 -33.30
C VAL A 46 1.16 13.05 -32.54
N CYS A 47 1.00 14.11 -31.73
CA CYS A 47 -0.21 14.37 -30.96
C CYS A 47 -1.38 14.82 -31.86
N GLN A 48 -1.11 15.52 -32.97
CA GLN A 48 -2.14 15.94 -33.94
C GLN A 48 -2.60 14.82 -34.86
N ASP A 49 -1.68 13.96 -35.31
CA ASP A 49 -2.01 12.92 -36.30
C ASP A 49 -2.89 11.81 -35.67
N ILE A 50 -2.69 11.55 -34.37
CA ILE A 50 -3.39 10.49 -33.64
C ILE A 50 -4.78 10.90 -33.14
N ARG A 51 -5.01 12.18 -32.79
CA ARG A 51 -6.36 12.71 -32.41
C ARG A 51 -7.45 12.42 -33.45
N ARG A 52 -7.10 12.16 -34.71
CA ARG A 52 -8.05 11.91 -35.78
C ARG A 52 -8.57 10.47 -35.87
N THR A 53 -7.94 9.49 -35.22
CA THR A 53 -8.07 8.11 -35.68
C THR A 53 -8.18 7.01 -34.61
N ASN A 54 -8.14 7.37 -33.30
CA ASN A 54 -8.58 6.58 -32.13
C ASN A 54 -8.10 5.12 -31.94
N HIS A 55 -7.15 4.60 -32.74
CA HIS A 55 -6.73 3.20 -32.64
C HIS A 55 -5.23 2.97 -32.89
N LEU A 56 -4.76 1.76 -32.58
CA LEU A 56 -3.41 1.26 -32.81
C LEU A 56 -3.00 1.40 -34.30
N PHE A 57 -1.90 2.11 -34.58
CA PHE A 57 -1.39 2.26 -35.95
C PHE A 57 -0.13 1.45 -36.19
N GLU A 58 -0.17 0.66 -37.26
CA GLU A 58 1.01 0.14 -37.94
C GLU A 58 1.22 0.93 -39.24
N LYS A 59 2.27 1.74 -39.31
CA LYS A 59 2.69 2.43 -40.55
C LYS A 59 3.88 1.69 -41.14
N ARG A 60 3.80 1.27 -42.42
CA ARG A 60 4.81 0.41 -43.07
C ARG A 60 5.32 1.01 -44.37
N SER A 61 6.60 0.78 -44.69
CA SER A 61 7.23 1.26 -45.93
C SER A 61 6.88 0.47 -47.21
N SER A 62 6.42 -0.79 -47.08
CA SER A 62 6.14 -1.72 -48.19
C SER A 62 4.83 -2.50 -47.98
N LYS A 63 4.09 -2.83 -49.06
CA LYS A 63 2.89 -3.67 -49.01
C LYS A 63 3.20 -5.16 -48.73
N GLN A 64 4.45 -5.58 -48.89
CA GLN A 64 4.93 -6.90 -48.49
C GLN A 64 5.49 -6.76 -47.07
N GLY A 65 4.87 -7.41 -46.08
CA GLY A 65 5.23 -7.22 -44.68
C GLY A 65 6.52 -7.89 -44.29
N LEU A 66 7.36 -7.16 -43.58
CA LEU A 66 8.22 -7.74 -42.57
C LEU A 66 7.34 -8.60 -41.64
N LYS A 67 7.58 -9.91 -41.62
CA LYS A 67 6.91 -10.87 -40.73
C LYS A 67 7.38 -10.65 -39.27
N VAL A 68 7.25 -9.44 -38.75
CA VAL A 68 7.03 -9.27 -37.32
C VAL A 68 5.58 -9.65 -37.15
N GLU A 69 5.37 -10.93 -36.82
CA GLU A 69 4.06 -11.50 -36.61
C GLU A 69 3.25 -10.55 -35.72
N ALA A 70 2.02 -10.19 -36.08
CA ALA A 70 1.15 -9.40 -35.21
C ALA A 70 1.01 -10.05 -33.80
N ALA A 71 1.38 -11.33 -33.66
CA ALA A 71 1.52 -12.07 -32.41
C ALA A 71 2.75 -11.71 -31.54
N ALA A 72 3.76 -11.03 -32.07
CA ALA A 72 4.98 -10.61 -31.37
C ALA A 72 4.78 -9.40 -30.45
N VAL A 73 3.73 -8.61 -30.71
CA VAL A 73 3.48 -7.34 -30.05
C VAL A 73 2.17 -7.46 -29.28
N LYS A 74 2.16 -8.37 -28.28
CA LYS A 74 1.03 -8.45 -27.32
C LYS A 74 1.10 -7.25 -26.39
N GLU A 75 -0.04 -6.70 -26.01
CA GLU A 75 -0.18 -5.62 -25.01
C GLU A 75 0.65 -5.87 -23.73
N ARG A 76 0.86 -7.14 -23.34
CA ARG A 76 1.67 -7.51 -22.16
C ARG A 76 3.16 -7.16 -22.25
N ASN A 77 3.67 -6.87 -23.44
CA ASN A 77 5.09 -6.58 -23.66
C ASN A 77 5.42 -5.09 -23.48
N PHE A 78 4.41 -4.22 -23.33
CA PHE A 78 4.57 -2.78 -23.22
C PHE A 78 3.68 -2.27 -22.08
N GLN A 79 4.28 -1.63 -21.09
CA GLN A 79 3.54 -1.16 -19.90
C GLN A 79 4.03 0.23 -19.53
N CYS A 80 3.09 1.15 -19.37
CA CYS A 80 3.33 2.48 -18.82
C CYS A 80 2.51 2.64 -17.54
N HIS A 81 3.12 3.27 -16.54
CA HIS A 81 2.50 3.60 -15.27
C HIS A 81 2.83 5.05 -14.92
N LEU A 82 1.83 5.82 -14.53
CA LEU A 82 1.99 7.18 -14.00
C LEU A 82 1.78 7.15 -12.49
N TYR A 83 2.80 7.52 -11.73
CA TYR A 83 2.71 7.61 -10.27
C TYR A 83 2.37 9.03 -9.82
N ALA A 84 1.79 9.16 -8.63
CA ALA A 84 1.43 10.43 -8.00
C ALA A 84 2.62 11.42 -7.78
N THR A 85 3.87 10.97 -7.96
CA THR A 85 5.05 11.85 -7.98
C THR A 85 5.29 12.48 -9.37
N GLU A 86 4.28 12.47 -10.25
CA GLU A 86 4.38 12.85 -11.66
C GLU A 86 5.45 12.09 -12.43
N LEU A 87 5.72 10.85 -12.02
CA LEU A 87 6.71 9.98 -12.65
C LEU A 87 6.01 9.01 -13.60
N LEU A 88 6.21 9.20 -14.89
CA LEU A 88 5.81 8.26 -15.94
C LEU A 88 6.92 7.23 -16.12
N SER A 89 6.62 5.95 -15.89
CA SER A 89 7.51 4.82 -16.05
C SER A 89 6.97 3.90 -17.15
N CYS A 90 7.66 3.83 -18.28
CA CYS A 90 7.33 2.95 -19.38
C CYS A 90 8.39 1.87 -19.55
N SER A 91 7.95 0.63 -19.82
CA SER A 91 8.81 -0.52 -20.05
C SER A 91 8.37 -1.28 -21.30
N TRP A 92 9.35 -1.87 -22.00
CA TRP A 92 9.10 -2.62 -23.23
C TRP A 92 9.97 -3.86 -23.34
N SER A 93 9.46 -4.87 -24.05
CA SER A 93 10.20 -6.10 -24.36
C SER A 93 9.85 -6.64 -25.74
N PHE A 94 10.85 -6.77 -26.60
CA PHE A 94 10.73 -7.37 -27.93
C PHE A 94 11.51 -8.70 -28.01
N PRO A 95 10.98 -9.80 -27.44
CA PRO A 95 11.70 -11.07 -27.39
C PRO A 95 11.86 -11.72 -28.77
N THR A 96 11.00 -11.37 -29.72
CA THR A 96 10.92 -11.99 -31.06
C THR A 96 11.66 -11.21 -32.16
N LEU A 97 12.29 -10.07 -31.83
CA LEU A 97 13.02 -9.27 -32.82
C LEU A 97 14.32 -10.00 -33.24
N GLN A 98 14.54 -10.13 -34.56
CA GLN A 98 15.74 -10.76 -35.14
C GLN A 98 17.02 -9.97 -34.83
N ASN A 99 18.19 -10.62 -34.95
CA ASN A 99 19.44 -9.99 -34.53
C ASN A 99 19.85 -8.75 -35.31
N ASP A 100 19.47 -8.66 -36.58
CA ASP A 100 19.85 -7.57 -37.47
C ASP A 100 18.81 -6.42 -37.52
N THR A 101 17.86 -6.41 -36.58
CA THR A 101 16.83 -5.37 -36.47
C THR A 101 17.32 -4.17 -35.67
N HIS A 102 17.05 -2.97 -36.17
CA HIS A 102 17.26 -1.72 -35.46
C HIS A 102 15.93 -1.29 -34.85
N LEU A 103 15.90 -1.08 -33.54
CA LEU A 103 14.74 -0.59 -32.79
C LEU A 103 15.06 0.79 -32.21
N SER A 104 14.18 1.76 -32.47
CA SER A 104 14.17 3.06 -31.81
C SER A 104 12.84 3.25 -31.09
N VAL A 105 12.89 3.79 -29.87
CA VAL A 105 11.72 3.99 -29.01
C VAL A 105 11.55 5.48 -28.73
N TYR A 106 10.34 5.98 -28.98
CA TYR A 106 9.96 7.36 -28.75
C TYR A 106 8.77 7.40 -27.80
N ILE A 107 8.89 8.21 -26.76
CA ILE A 107 7.79 8.50 -25.84
C ILE A 107 7.43 9.96 -26.02
N SER A 108 6.19 10.19 -26.42
CA SER A 108 5.58 11.51 -26.58
C SER A 108 4.47 11.66 -25.56
N VAL A 109 4.53 12.70 -24.72
CA VAL A 109 3.43 13.08 -23.84
C VAL A 109 2.69 14.21 -24.50
N CYS A 110 1.39 14.02 -24.72
CA CYS A 110 0.53 14.95 -25.44
C CYS A 110 -0.37 15.70 -24.45
N SER A 111 -0.16 17.02 -24.38
CA SER A 111 -1.12 17.97 -23.79
C SER A 111 -1.62 18.94 -24.86
N ASP A 112 -2.59 19.79 -24.50
CA ASP A 112 -3.12 20.81 -25.41
C ASP A 112 -2.10 21.86 -25.84
N THR A 113 -0.98 22.00 -25.13
CA THR A 113 -0.05 23.13 -25.32
C THR A 113 1.41 22.72 -25.57
N VAL A 114 1.84 21.52 -25.16
CA VAL A 114 3.25 21.10 -25.24
C VAL A 114 3.38 19.62 -25.57
N GLN A 115 4.29 19.30 -26.50
CA GLN A 115 4.78 17.95 -26.72
C GLN A 115 6.11 17.78 -25.98
N THR A 116 6.16 16.88 -24.99
CA THR A 116 7.44 16.48 -24.39
C THR A 116 7.91 15.20 -25.08
N LEU A 117 8.97 15.30 -25.87
CA LEU A 117 9.57 14.16 -26.57
C LEU A 117 10.80 13.67 -25.81
N SER A 118 10.75 12.42 -25.37
CA SER A 118 11.90 11.72 -24.80
C SER A 118 12.35 10.63 -25.76
N HIS A 119 13.60 10.71 -26.19
CA HIS A 119 14.23 9.77 -27.10
C HIS A 119 15.21 8.87 -26.35
N MET A 120 15.08 7.55 -26.54
CA MET A 120 16.09 6.59 -26.08
C MET A 120 16.59 5.73 -27.23
N LEU A 121 17.92 5.56 -27.27
CA LEU A 121 18.63 4.72 -28.22
C LEU A 121 18.77 3.29 -27.67
N LYS A 122 18.06 2.39 -28.34
CA LYS A 122 18.50 1.04 -28.74
C LYS A 122 18.72 -0.01 -27.65
N GLU A 123 17.64 -0.48 -27.04
CA GLU A 123 17.61 -1.77 -26.33
C GLU A 123 16.30 -2.54 -26.63
N ARG A 124 16.40 -3.84 -26.92
CA ARG A 124 15.21 -4.71 -27.18
C ARG A 124 14.33 -4.87 -25.96
N VAL A 125 14.94 -4.78 -24.77
CA VAL A 125 14.29 -4.76 -23.47
C VAL A 125 14.82 -3.52 -22.78
N GLY A 126 13.92 -2.66 -22.34
CA GLY A 126 14.31 -1.40 -21.72
C GLY A 126 13.19 -0.79 -20.90
N SER A 127 13.55 0.24 -20.14
CA SER A 127 12.61 1.05 -19.37
C SER A 127 13.06 2.50 -19.42
N MET A 128 12.09 3.42 -19.46
CA MET A 128 12.33 4.85 -19.45
C MET A 128 11.42 5.52 -18.43
N ASN A 129 12.00 6.45 -17.68
CA ASN A 129 11.29 7.27 -16.73
C ASN A 129 11.29 8.72 -17.22
N LEU A 130 10.14 9.36 -17.18
CA LEU A 130 9.94 10.76 -17.53
C LEU A 130 9.16 11.45 -16.41
N THR A 131 9.64 12.58 -15.93
CA THR A 131 8.89 13.43 -15.02
C THR A 131 7.98 14.34 -15.81
N LEU A 132 6.68 14.30 -15.55
CA LEU A 132 5.70 15.17 -16.17
C LEU A 132 5.67 16.51 -15.43
N SER A 133 5.66 17.60 -16.19
CA SER A 133 5.54 18.95 -15.64
C SER A 133 4.12 19.51 -15.76
N ASP A 134 3.25 18.81 -16.49
CA ASP A 134 1.93 19.30 -16.90
C ASP A 134 0.82 18.31 -16.52
N HIS A 135 -0.07 18.75 -15.64
CA HIS A 135 -1.24 17.99 -15.18
C HIS A 135 -2.41 18.01 -16.19
N GLU A 136 -2.29 18.76 -17.29
CA GLU A 136 -3.29 18.80 -18.38
C GLU A 136 -2.98 17.80 -19.51
N SER A 137 -1.99 16.93 -19.32
CA SER A 137 -1.68 15.88 -20.29
C SER A 137 -2.86 14.89 -20.38
N GLU A 138 -3.32 14.60 -21.60
CA GLU A 138 -4.44 13.67 -21.86
C GLU A 138 -3.94 12.26 -22.20
N ASN A 139 -2.89 12.17 -23.02
CA ASN A 139 -2.46 10.91 -23.60
C ASN A 139 -0.93 10.76 -23.59
N VAL A 140 -0.48 9.52 -23.41
CA VAL A 140 0.92 9.13 -23.63
C VAL A 140 0.99 8.25 -24.87
N ILE A 141 1.86 8.63 -25.80
CA ILE A 141 2.05 7.93 -27.07
C ILE A 141 3.44 7.30 -27.08
N LEU A 142 3.46 5.98 -27.24
CA LEU A 142 4.67 5.17 -27.30
C LEU A 142 4.86 4.66 -28.73
N GLN A 143 5.91 5.11 -29.41
CA GLN A 143 6.21 4.71 -30.78
C GLN A 143 7.47 3.86 -30.85
N PHE A 144 7.37 2.75 -31.59
CA PHE A 144 8.47 1.85 -31.87
C PHE A 144 8.75 1.88 -33.36
N ASN A 145 9.88 2.46 -33.75
CA ASN A 145 10.37 2.38 -35.12
C ASN A 145 11.29 1.17 -35.24
N VAL A 146 10.81 0.16 -35.96
CA VAL A 146 11.57 -1.07 -36.25
C VAL A 146 12.01 -1.01 -37.70
N THR A 147 13.32 -1.00 -37.90
CA THR A 147 13.94 -1.07 -39.23
C THR A 147 14.65 -2.41 -39.38
N LEU A 148 14.34 -3.15 -40.44
CA LEU A 148 15.09 -4.33 -40.85
C LEU A 148 15.50 -4.18 -42.31
N GLN A 149 16.81 -4.21 -42.54
CA GLN A 149 17.42 -4.00 -43.86
C GLN A 149 17.01 -2.65 -44.49
N ARG A 150 15.95 -2.62 -45.32
CA ARG A 150 15.42 -1.42 -46.00
C ARG A 150 13.92 -1.20 -45.76
N GLU A 151 13.29 -2.08 -45.00
CA GLU A 151 11.90 -1.93 -44.61
C GLU A 151 11.83 -1.35 -43.20
N TRP A 152 10.91 -0.42 -43.00
CA TRP A 152 10.63 0.15 -41.70
C TRP A 152 9.14 0.00 -41.38
N THR A 153 8.87 -0.25 -40.11
CA THR A 153 7.54 -0.32 -39.54
C THR A 153 7.52 0.51 -38.26
N VAL A 154 6.54 1.39 -38.13
CA VAL A 154 6.27 2.12 -36.90
C VAL A 154 5.04 1.52 -36.23
N TYR A 155 5.18 1.09 -34.99
CA TYR A 155 4.08 0.71 -34.11
C TYR A 155 3.80 1.86 -33.15
N SER A 156 2.56 2.33 -33.07
CA SER A 156 2.14 3.39 -32.14
C SER A 156 1.12 2.85 -31.14
N TYR A 157 1.41 3.03 -29.86
CA TYR A 157 0.52 2.74 -28.73
C TYR A 157 0.09 4.03 -28.07
N ILE A 158 -1.18 4.11 -27.69
CA ILE A 158 -1.78 5.28 -27.06
C ILE A 158 -2.32 4.81 -25.73
N TYR A 159 -1.90 5.47 -24.66
CA TYR A 159 -2.42 5.27 -23.31
C TYR A 159 -3.16 6.53 -22.89
N ASP A 160 -4.42 6.38 -22.49
CA ASP A 160 -5.10 7.42 -21.72
C ASP A 160 -4.40 7.50 -20.35
N ILE A 161 -4.09 8.71 -19.92
CA ILE A 161 -3.41 8.95 -18.65
C ILE A 161 -4.18 8.39 -17.46
N ASP A 162 -5.51 8.42 -17.49
CA ASP A 162 -6.34 7.89 -16.41
C ASP A 162 -6.20 6.37 -16.27
N GLU A 163 -6.05 5.66 -17.39
CA GLU A 163 -5.95 4.20 -17.42
C GLU A 163 -4.59 3.70 -16.92
N ILE A 164 -3.56 4.55 -16.98
CA ILE A 164 -2.20 4.24 -16.52
C ILE A 164 -1.84 4.91 -15.19
N GLU A 165 -2.72 5.74 -14.61
CA GLU A 165 -2.52 6.37 -13.30
C GLU A 165 -2.59 5.33 -12.18
N VAL A 166 -1.49 5.15 -11.46
CA VAL A 166 -1.39 4.29 -10.28
C VAL A 166 -1.67 5.11 -9.04
N LEU A 167 -2.76 4.80 -8.34
CA LEU A 167 -3.14 5.48 -7.11
C LEU A 167 -2.08 5.31 -6.01
N SER A 168 -1.98 6.33 -5.16
CA SER A 168 -1.26 6.23 -3.89
C SER A 168 -2.06 5.43 -2.87
N PRO A 169 -1.40 4.75 -1.92
CA PRO A 169 -2.11 4.16 -0.79
C PRO A 169 -2.96 5.19 -0.04
N PRO A 170 -4.11 4.80 0.53
CA PRO A 170 -4.93 5.69 1.35
C PRO A 170 -4.14 6.35 2.48
N GLN A 171 -4.48 7.60 2.78
CA GLN A 171 -3.86 8.41 3.83
C GLN A 171 -4.73 8.50 5.07
N ASP A 172 -4.21 9.10 6.14
CA ASP A 172 -4.89 9.33 7.43
C ASP A 172 -5.54 8.07 8.01
N ILE A 173 -4.85 6.94 7.86
CA ILE A 173 -5.34 5.68 8.37
C ILE A 173 -5.30 5.74 9.90
N THR A 174 -6.42 5.45 10.53
CA THR A 174 -6.51 5.32 11.99
C THR A 174 -7.14 3.99 12.31
N ALA A 175 -6.66 3.36 13.37
CA ALA A 175 -7.21 2.12 13.89
C ALA A 175 -7.32 2.24 15.40
N SER A 176 -8.46 1.83 15.96
CA SER A 176 -8.69 1.89 17.40
C SER A 176 -9.63 0.77 17.83
N ILE A 177 -9.46 0.29 19.06
CA ILE A 177 -10.37 -0.69 19.66
C ILE A 177 -11.24 0.03 20.67
N SER A 178 -12.55 0.00 20.46
CA SER A 178 -13.55 0.63 21.34
C SER A 178 -14.68 -0.34 21.61
N ASN A 179 -15.05 -0.52 22.89
CA ASN A 179 -16.13 -1.44 23.30
C ASN A 179 -15.99 -2.90 22.80
N GLY A 180 -14.76 -3.35 22.52
CA GLY A 180 -14.49 -4.69 21.98
C GLY A 180 -14.53 -4.78 20.45
N ASP A 181 -14.81 -3.68 19.75
CA ASP A 181 -14.80 -3.61 18.29
C ASP A 181 -13.57 -2.87 17.79
N LEU A 182 -12.97 -3.38 16.72
CA LEU A 182 -11.88 -2.71 16.01
C LEU A 182 -12.48 -1.82 14.93
N LEU A 183 -12.27 -0.51 15.05
CA LEU A 183 -12.65 0.49 14.07
C LEU A 183 -11.41 0.96 13.31
N VAL A 184 -11.45 0.84 11.99
CA VAL A 184 -10.45 1.36 11.06
C VAL A 184 -11.09 2.42 10.17
N THR A 185 -10.44 3.57 10.02
CA THR A 185 -10.89 4.64 9.11
C THR A 185 -9.74 5.20 8.29
N TRP A 186 -10.02 5.74 7.12
CA TRP A 186 -9.02 6.31 6.20
C TRP A 186 -9.62 7.44 5.37
N SER A 187 -8.76 8.27 4.80
CA SER A 187 -9.15 9.35 3.87
C SER A 187 -9.32 8.84 2.44
N LYS A 188 -10.20 9.50 1.67
CA LYS A 188 -10.37 9.29 0.23
C LYS A 188 -9.00 9.45 -0.47
N PRO A 189 -8.60 8.53 -1.36
CA PRO A 189 -7.40 8.70 -2.15
C PRO A 189 -7.53 9.90 -3.10
N MET A 190 -6.39 10.54 -3.36
CA MET A 190 -6.28 11.61 -4.34
C MET A 190 -5.89 11.02 -5.69
N ASN A 191 -6.54 11.48 -6.75
CA ASN A 191 -6.16 11.22 -8.14
C ASN A 191 -6.26 12.51 -8.95
N ARG A 192 -5.71 12.53 -10.16
CA ARG A 192 -5.64 13.75 -10.99
C ARG A 192 -7.00 14.38 -11.29
N LYS A 193 -8.04 13.56 -11.48
CA LYS A 193 -9.41 14.01 -11.79
C LYS A 193 -10.29 14.31 -10.58
N ASP A 194 -9.75 14.17 -9.37
CA ASP A 194 -10.50 14.26 -8.11
C ASP A 194 -11.84 13.49 -8.16
N SER A 195 -11.75 12.20 -8.49
CA SER A 195 -12.92 11.34 -8.67
C SER A 195 -13.75 11.23 -7.38
N LEU A 196 -15.03 10.93 -7.56
CA LEU A 196 -15.98 10.73 -6.47
C LEU A 196 -15.56 9.54 -5.57
N PRO A 197 -15.93 9.55 -4.28
CA PRO A 197 -15.61 8.44 -3.36
C PRO A 197 -16.06 7.07 -3.86
N ASP A 198 -17.17 7.02 -4.62
CA ASP A 198 -17.73 5.78 -5.15
C ASP A 198 -16.88 5.13 -6.24
N CYS A 199 -15.87 5.83 -6.76
CA CYS A 199 -14.95 5.31 -7.77
C CYS A 199 -13.77 4.54 -7.18
N PHE A 200 -13.74 4.28 -5.87
CA PHE A 200 -12.61 3.63 -5.22
C PHE A 200 -13.01 2.34 -4.52
N GLU A 201 -12.20 1.32 -4.75
CA GLU A 201 -12.25 0.05 -4.04
C GLU A 201 -11.04 -0.04 -3.12
N TYR A 202 -11.22 -0.70 -1.98
CA TYR A 202 -10.20 -0.85 -0.96
C TYR A 202 -10.00 -2.31 -0.61
N GLU A 203 -8.76 -2.66 -0.30
CA GLU A 203 -8.42 -3.94 0.29
C GLU A 203 -7.67 -3.72 1.61
N LEU A 204 -8.19 -4.34 2.66
CA LEU A 204 -7.69 -4.26 4.03
C LEU A 204 -7.05 -5.59 4.42
N ASP A 205 -5.81 -5.51 4.88
CA ASP A 205 -5.07 -6.58 5.52
C ASP A 205 -5.01 -6.30 7.03
N LEU A 206 -5.45 -7.25 7.83
CA LEU A 206 -5.47 -7.19 9.30
C LEU A 206 -4.40 -8.08 9.95
N GLY A 207 -3.59 -8.77 9.14
CA GLY A 207 -2.51 -9.67 9.55
C GLY A 207 -2.80 -11.15 9.26
N ASP A 208 -1.80 -12.00 9.54
CA ASP A 208 -1.68 -13.40 9.08
C ASP A 208 -2.80 -14.37 9.52
N GLN A 209 -3.77 -13.93 10.32
CA GLN A 209 -4.91 -14.74 10.77
C GLN A 209 -6.25 -14.37 10.12
N GLU A 210 -6.33 -13.26 9.39
CA GLU A 210 -7.58 -12.80 8.78
C GLU A 210 -7.46 -12.71 7.25
N GLU A 211 -8.47 -13.21 6.54
CA GLU A 211 -8.58 -12.98 5.10
C GLU A 211 -8.73 -11.50 4.81
N HIS A 212 -8.10 -11.03 3.73
CA HIS A 212 -8.23 -9.66 3.28
C HIS A 212 -9.70 -9.28 3.10
N LYS A 213 -10.06 -8.07 3.53
CA LYS A 213 -11.41 -7.54 3.39
C LYS A 213 -11.44 -6.59 2.22
N GLN A 214 -12.39 -6.79 1.32
CA GLN A 214 -12.66 -5.87 0.23
C GLN A 214 -13.83 -4.96 0.63
N MET A 215 -13.69 -3.68 0.34
CA MET A 215 -14.71 -2.69 0.61
C MET A 215 -14.86 -1.79 -0.60
N ASP A 216 -16.11 -1.61 -1.01
CA ASP A 216 -16.48 -0.66 -2.05
C ASP A 216 -16.98 0.60 -1.37
N THR A 217 -16.52 1.77 -1.81
CA THR A 217 -17.02 3.11 -1.45
C THR A 217 -16.96 3.52 0.04
N SER A 218 -16.74 2.58 0.97
CA SER A 218 -16.63 2.85 2.39
C SER A 218 -15.27 3.42 2.75
N LEU A 219 -15.27 4.41 3.66
CA LEU A 219 -14.07 4.98 4.27
C LEU A 219 -13.82 4.45 5.69
N THR A 220 -14.63 3.48 6.11
CA THR A 220 -14.58 2.90 7.45
C THR A 220 -14.79 1.40 7.40
N TYR A 221 -14.15 0.69 8.32
CA TYR A 221 -14.33 -0.74 8.52
C TYR A 221 -14.42 -1.04 10.02
N THR A 222 -15.40 -1.85 10.40
CA THR A 222 -15.59 -2.27 11.78
C THR A 222 -15.57 -3.79 11.86
N LEU A 223 -14.63 -4.32 12.64
CA LEU A 223 -14.61 -5.73 13.03
C LEU A 223 -15.23 -5.86 14.43
N SER A 224 -16.43 -6.44 14.48
CA SER A 224 -17.14 -6.67 15.73
C SER A 224 -16.51 -7.82 16.53
N ASN A 225 -16.51 -7.69 17.86
CA ASN A 225 -15.92 -8.69 18.77
C ASN A 225 -14.45 -9.01 18.44
N ALA A 226 -13.66 -7.97 18.19
CA ALA A 226 -12.23 -8.10 17.96
C ALA A 226 -11.56 -8.85 19.13
N ASN A 227 -10.72 -9.84 18.81
CA ASN A 227 -10.08 -10.67 19.82
C ASN A 227 -9.09 -9.81 20.62
N PRO A 228 -9.31 -9.60 21.94
CA PRO A 228 -8.44 -8.76 22.76
C PRO A 228 -7.04 -9.35 22.95
N SER A 229 -6.85 -10.63 22.63
CA SER A 229 -5.55 -11.32 22.69
C SER A 229 -4.76 -11.20 21.38
N HIS A 230 -5.39 -10.72 20.29
CA HIS A 230 -4.76 -10.63 18.98
C HIS A 230 -4.07 -9.27 18.79
N THR A 231 -2.92 -9.27 18.12
CA THR A 231 -2.23 -8.05 17.69
C THR A 231 -2.62 -7.77 16.25
N TYR A 232 -3.40 -6.71 16.04
CA TYR A 232 -3.87 -6.34 14.70
C TYR A 232 -2.81 -5.54 13.96
N ARG A 233 -2.51 -5.93 12.73
CA ARG A 233 -1.55 -5.24 11.84
C ARG A 233 -2.30 -4.73 10.62
N VAL A 234 -2.77 -3.50 10.72
CA VAL A 234 -3.64 -2.89 9.72
C VAL A 234 -2.80 -2.33 8.57
N LYS A 235 -3.07 -2.78 7.35
CA LYS A 235 -2.61 -2.17 6.10
C LYS A 235 -3.78 -2.05 5.13
N ILE A 236 -3.76 -1.02 4.30
CA ILE A 236 -4.79 -0.80 3.29
C ILE A 236 -4.16 -0.42 1.96
N ARG A 237 -4.79 -0.81 0.86
CA ARG A 237 -4.48 -0.36 -0.50
C ARG A 237 -5.78 -0.06 -1.25
N THR A 238 -5.68 0.66 -2.36
CA THR A 238 -6.84 1.08 -3.15
C THR A 238 -6.59 0.92 -4.64
N LYS A 239 -7.65 0.77 -5.42
CA LYS A 239 -7.65 0.88 -6.88
C LYS A 239 -8.88 1.67 -7.34
N VAL A 240 -8.87 2.11 -8.59
CA VAL A 240 -10.10 2.62 -9.22
C VAL A 240 -11.08 1.45 -9.38
N SER A 241 -12.34 1.70 -9.05
CA SER A 241 -13.42 0.73 -9.22
C SER A 241 -13.68 0.50 -10.71
N ASP A 242 -14.05 -0.73 -11.06
CA ASP A 242 -14.40 -1.09 -12.44
C ASP A 242 -15.66 -0.34 -12.95
N LEU A 243 -16.39 0.34 -12.05
CA LEU A 243 -17.53 1.20 -12.37
C LEU A 243 -17.14 2.59 -12.90
N CYS A 244 -15.88 3.00 -12.71
CA CYS A 244 -15.36 4.29 -13.15
C CYS A 244 -14.22 4.11 -14.15
N THR A 245 -13.97 5.13 -14.97
CA THR A 245 -12.83 5.14 -15.88
C THR A 245 -11.55 5.39 -15.09
N GLY A 246 -10.58 4.49 -15.25
CA GLY A 246 -9.24 4.63 -14.67
C GLY A 246 -8.49 3.31 -14.60
N SER A 247 -7.33 3.32 -13.95
CA SER A 247 -6.49 2.14 -13.85
C SER A 247 -7.07 1.07 -12.91
N SER A 248 -7.09 -0.18 -13.37
CA SER A 248 -7.45 -1.36 -12.55
C SER A 248 -6.31 -1.84 -11.64
N LEU A 249 -5.18 -1.11 -11.61
CA LEU A 249 -4.01 -1.46 -10.82
C LEU A 249 -4.19 -1.09 -9.35
N TRP A 250 -3.81 -2.02 -8.47
CA TRP A 250 -3.75 -1.76 -7.04
C TRP A 250 -2.59 -0.84 -6.69
N SER A 251 -2.83 0.09 -5.77
CA SER A 251 -1.78 0.86 -5.11
C SER A 251 -0.82 -0.05 -4.35
N ALA A 252 0.35 0.50 -4.02
CA ALA A 252 1.15 -0.08 -2.95
C ALA A 252 0.34 -0.16 -1.65
N TRP A 253 0.74 -1.07 -0.76
CA TRP A 253 0.21 -1.11 0.60
C TRP A 253 0.62 0.13 1.38
N SER A 254 -0.28 0.60 2.24
CA SER A 254 0.02 1.65 3.20
C SER A 254 1.09 1.23 4.21
N HIS A 255 1.56 2.21 4.98
CA HIS A 255 2.27 1.91 6.21
C HIS A 255 1.40 1.06 7.15
N THR A 256 2.04 0.26 8.00
CA THR A 256 1.36 -0.67 8.90
C THR A 256 1.08 -0.02 10.23
N ILE A 257 -0.17 -0.04 10.66
CA ILE A 257 -0.57 0.36 12.01
C ILE A 257 -0.69 -0.91 12.86
N THR A 258 0.12 -0.98 13.92
CA THR A 258 0.09 -2.13 14.82
C THR A 258 -0.66 -1.74 16.08
N LEU A 259 -1.77 -2.41 16.35
CA LEU A 259 -2.50 -2.30 17.60
C LEU A 259 -2.03 -3.41 18.53
N GLU A 260 -1.12 -3.03 19.41
CA GLU A 260 -0.57 -3.93 20.40
C GLU A 260 -1.58 -4.21 21.52
N ARG A 261 -1.45 -5.42 22.04
CA ARG A 261 -2.15 -5.91 23.21
C ARG A 261 -2.06 -4.91 24.36
N THR A 262 -3.20 -4.38 24.82
CA THR A 262 -3.25 -3.65 26.08
C THR A 262 -3.34 -4.64 27.24
N ASP A 263 -2.29 -5.44 27.38
CA ASP A 263 -2.10 -6.37 28.48
C ASP A 263 -1.69 -5.61 29.73
N LYS A 264 -2.55 -4.70 30.18
CA LYS A 264 -2.51 -4.25 31.56
C LYS A 264 -3.08 -5.40 32.36
N LEU A 265 -2.28 -6.45 32.56
CA LEU A 265 -2.50 -7.38 33.66
C LEU A 265 -2.75 -6.50 34.87
N ASN A 266 -3.97 -6.53 35.38
CA ASN A 266 -4.40 -5.56 36.37
C ASN A 266 -3.51 -5.81 37.59
N LEU A 267 -2.52 -4.93 37.81
CA LEU A 267 -1.47 -5.14 38.79
C LEU A 267 -2.07 -5.40 40.17
N LEU A 268 -3.23 -4.79 40.43
CA LEU A 268 -4.03 -4.98 41.63
C LEU A 268 -4.56 -6.42 41.76
N VAL A 269 -4.96 -7.06 40.66
CA VAL A 269 -5.38 -8.48 40.62
C VAL A 269 -4.19 -9.41 40.83
N ILE A 270 -3.02 -9.11 40.25
CA ILE A 270 -1.80 -9.89 40.51
C ILE A 270 -1.40 -9.78 41.99
N ILE A 271 -1.42 -8.56 42.54
CA ILE A 271 -1.11 -8.31 43.96
C ILE A 271 -2.13 -9.02 44.87
N SER A 272 -3.43 -8.98 44.53
CA SER A 272 -4.46 -9.62 45.35
C SER A 272 -4.33 -11.15 45.35
N ILE A 273 -4.00 -11.76 44.22
CA ILE A 273 -3.77 -13.21 44.12
C ILE A 273 -2.48 -13.60 44.86
N SER A 274 -1.39 -12.88 44.62
CA SER A 274 -0.07 -13.19 45.19
C SER A 274 0.01 -12.98 46.70
N LEU A 275 -0.70 -12.00 47.26
CA LEU A 275 -0.72 -11.75 48.71
C LEU A 275 -1.91 -12.43 49.40
N GLY A 276 -3.07 -12.48 48.73
CA GLY A 276 -4.29 -13.04 49.30
C GLY A 276 -4.23 -14.56 49.50
N ILE A 277 -3.73 -15.32 48.52
CA ILE A 277 -3.66 -16.78 48.62
C ILE A 277 -2.75 -17.24 49.77
N PRO A 278 -1.50 -16.73 49.92
CA PRO A 278 -0.64 -17.11 51.03
C PRO A 278 -1.21 -16.70 52.40
N MET A 279 -1.85 -15.54 52.49
CA MET A 279 -2.46 -15.06 53.75
C MET A 279 -3.62 -15.95 54.19
N ILE A 280 -4.50 -16.34 53.26
CA ILE A 280 -5.60 -17.26 53.55
C ILE A 280 -5.06 -18.64 53.95
N LEU A 281 -4.07 -19.15 53.24
CA LEU A 281 -3.45 -20.44 53.57
C LEU A 281 -2.80 -20.41 54.96
N LEU A 282 -2.10 -19.32 55.29
CA LEU A 282 -1.50 -19.13 56.60
C LEU A 282 -2.56 -19.08 57.70
N ALA A 283 -3.65 -18.35 57.50
CA ALA A 283 -4.76 -18.28 58.45
C ALA A 283 -5.38 -19.67 58.70
N LEU A 284 -5.62 -20.45 57.66
CA LEU A 284 -6.12 -21.81 57.77
C LEU A 284 -5.17 -22.73 58.55
N LEU A 285 -3.86 -22.65 58.27
CA LEU A 285 -2.84 -23.41 59.01
C LEU A 285 -2.83 -23.05 60.50
N LEU A 286 -2.92 -21.75 60.83
CA LEU A 286 -2.99 -21.28 62.21
C LEU A 286 -4.26 -21.75 62.91
N LEU A 287 -5.42 -21.72 62.24
CA LEU A 287 -6.68 -22.22 62.78
C LEU A 287 -6.62 -23.71 63.08
N VAL A 288 -6.11 -24.53 62.15
CA VAL A 288 -5.93 -25.98 62.36
C VAL A 288 -4.99 -26.22 63.53
N ARG A 289 -3.86 -25.50 63.59
CA ARG A 289 -2.92 -25.61 64.71
C ARG A 289 -3.59 -25.25 66.04
N HIS A 290 -4.37 -24.17 66.08
CA HIS A 290 -5.09 -23.75 67.28
C HIS A 290 -6.11 -24.80 67.73
N GLN A 291 -6.90 -25.36 66.80
CA GLN A 291 -7.84 -26.45 67.11
C GLN A 291 -7.11 -27.68 67.68
N ARG A 292 -5.99 -28.10 67.08
CA ARG A 292 -5.18 -29.21 67.60
C ARG A 292 -4.62 -28.94 68.99
N VAL A 293 -4.14 -27.73 69.25
CA VAL A 293 -3.63 -27.33 70.57
C VAL A 293 -4.75 -27.35 71.61
N LEU A 294 -5.95 -26.88 71.26
CA LEU A 294 -7.12 -26.94 72.14
C LEU A 294 -7.53 -28.39 72.45
N GLU A 295 -7.54 -29.28 71.45
CA GLU A 295 -7.83 -30.71 71.67
C GLU A 295 -6.81 -31.37 72.61
N VAL A 296 -5.53 -30.96 72.56
CA VAL A 296 -4.46 -31.51 73.40
C VAL A 296 -4.52 -30.96 74.83
N LEU A 297 -4.75 -29.65 74.99
CA LEU A 297 -4.81 -29.01 76.32
C LEU A 297 -6.11 -29.33 77.06
N PHE A 298 -7.20 -29.52 76.32
CA PHE A 298 -8.51 -29.85 76.85
C PHE A 298 -9.04 -31.12 76.18
N PRO A 299 -8.50 -32.30 76.53
CA PRO A 299 -9.03 -33.55 76.01
C PRO A 299 -10.52 -33.67 76.40
N PRO A 300 -11.35 -34.28 75.55
CA PRO A 300 -12.77 -34.43 75.85
C PRO A 300 -12.94 -35.13 77.19
N ILE A 301 -13.70 -34.50 78.10
CA ILE A 301 -13.92 -35.00 79.46
C ILE A 301 -14.40 -36.45 79.37
N PRO A 302 -13.69 -37.43 79.96
CA PRO A 302 -14.09 -38.83 79.90
C PRO A 302 -15.50 -38.97 80.46
N ARG A 303 -16.41 -39.58 79.67
CA ARG A 303 -17.80 -39.76 80.08
C ARG A 303 -17.83 -40.50 81.42
N PRO A 304 -18.57 -40.00 82.42
CA PRO A 304 -18.61 -40.65 83.73
C PRO A 304 -19.15 -42.08 83.59
N PRO A 305 -18.60 -43.04 84.35
CA PRO A 305 -19.10 -44.41 84.36
C PRO A 305 -20.60 -44.43 84.72
N GLN A 306 -21.40 -45.28 84.06
CA GLN A 306 -22.87 -45.29 84.21
C GLN A 306 -23.37 -45.37 85.67
N LYS A 307 -22.59 -45.98 86.57
CA LYS A 307 -22.89 -46.10 88.01
C LYS A 307 -23.04 -44.76 88.74
N TYR A 308 -22.52 -43.65 88.21
CA TYR A 308 -22.64 -42.31 88.80
C TYR A 308 -23.79 -41.49 88.22
N LYS A 309 -24.39 -41.92 87.10
CA LYS A 309 -25.49 -41.19 86.46
C LYS A 309 -26.72 -41.14 87.37
N GLY A 310 -27.01 -42.26 88.04
CA GLY A 310 -28.11 -42.34 89.02
C GLY A 310 -27.89 -41.55 90.32
N PHE A 311 -26.67 -41.07 90.61
CA PHE A 311 -26.43 -40.18 91.76
C PHE A 311 -26.63 -38.70 91.39
N LEU A 312 -26.28 -38.31 90.16
CA LEU A 312 -26.45 -36.93 89.69
C LEU A 312 -27.90 -36.60 89.33
N GLU A 313 -28.66 -37.62 88.89
CA GLU A 313 -30.09 -37.49 88.58
C GLU A 313 -30.97 -37.51 89.85
N LYS A 314 -30.41 -37.92 91.00
CA LYS A 314 -31.08 -38.04 92.31
C LYS A 314 -30.73 -36.92 93.29
N ASN A 315 -30.44 -35.72 92.78
CA ASN A 315 -30.54 -34.50 93.58
C ASN A 315 -31.96 -33.96 93.41
N ASP A 316 -32.85 -34.53 94.21
CA ASP A 316 -34.19 -34.01 94.39
C ASP A 316 -34.11 -32.56 94.89
N ILE A 317 -34.83 -31.74 94.14
CA ILE A 317 -35.38 -30.43 94.47
C ILE A 317 -35.82 -30.44 95.94
N ALA A 318 -34.94 -30.00 96.83
CA ALA A 318 -35.24 -29.76 98.23
C ALA A 318 -35.01 -28.27 98.52
N ASN A 319 -36.09 -27.51 98.37
CA ASN A 319 -36.41 -26.27 99.09
C ASN A 319 -35.22 -25.41 99.57
N PHE A 320 -34.73 -24.53 98.69
CA PHE A 320 -34.29 -23.20 99.12
C PHE A 320 -35.35 -22.18 98.69
N ALA A 321 -36.47 -22.17 99.40
CA ALA A 321 -37.40 -21.06 99.37
C ALA A 321 -36.77 -19.89 100.15
N TYR A 322 -36.17 -18.94 99.43
CA TYR A 322 -35.94 -17.60 99.97
C TYR A 322 -37.17 -16.74 99.64
N PRO A 323 -37.82 -16.10 100.63
CA PRO A 323 -38.99 -15.27 100.38
C PRO A 323 -38.60 -14.00 99.61
N ALA A 324 -39.41 -13.64 98.62
CA ALA A 324 -39.27 -12.42 97.83
C ALA A 324 -39.51 -11.17 98.70
N PRO A 325 -38.69 -10.11 98.59
CA PRO A 325 -39.02 -8.82 99.18
C PRO A 325 -40.20 -8.16 98.44
N PRO A 326 -41.09 -7.44 99.16
CA PRO A 326 -42.27 -6.81 98.59
C PRO A 326 -41.92 -5.63 97.67
N ALA A 327 -42.74 -5.44 96.63
CA ALA A 327 -42.65 -4.34 95.69
C ALA A 327 -42.88 -2.99 96.39
N GLU A 328 -41.92 -2.06 96.25
CA GLU A 328 -42.09 -0.64 96.56
C GLU A 328 -42.70 0.11 95.37
N PRO A 329 -43.46 1.20 95.65
CA PRO A 329 -44.42 1.79 94.73
C PRO A 329 -43.77 2.56 93.57
N VAL A 330 -44.40 2.46 92.41
CA VAL A 330 -44.13 3.21 91.19
C VAL A 330 -44.34 4.71 91.48
N GLU A 331 -43.28 5.50 91.46
CA GLU A 331 -43.38 6.95 91.35
C GLU A 331 -43.66 7.34 89.90
N GLU A 332 -44.84 7.89 89.69
CA GLU A 332 -45.33 8.53 88.47
C GLU A 332 -44.61 9.88 88.30
N ILE A 333 -43.67 9.96 87.36
CA ILE A 333 -43.01 11.22 87.02
C ILE A 333 -43.91 11.93 86.00
N THR A 334 -44.59 12.97 86.47
CA THR A 334 -45.34 13.94 85.68
C THR A 334 -44.43 14.66 84.69
N GLU A 335 -44.78 14.57 83.41
CA GLU A 335 -44.24 15.37 82.31
C GLU A 335 -44.60 16.85 82.54
N VAL A 336 -43.59 17.71 82.66
CA VAL A 336 -43.77 19.16 82.77
C VAL A 336 -43.69 19.75 81.37
N GLU A 337 -44.83 20.23 80.88
CA GLU A 337 -44.98 20.98 79.64
C GLU A 337 -44.45 22.40 79.83
N ASP A 338 -43.24 22.69 79.35
CA ASP A 338 -42.77 24.07 79.20
C ASP A 338 -43.34 24.63 77.88
N THR A 339 -44.49 25.28 78.02
CA THR A 339 -45.01 26.23 77.03
C THR A 339 -44.67 27.63 77.48
N ASP A 340 -43.96 28.37 76.62
CA ASP A 340 -44.04 29.81 76.36
C ASP A 340 -42.65 30.43 76.20
N LYS A 341 -42.41 31.46 75.38
CA LYS A 341 -43.01 32.10 74.21
C LYS A 341 -42.10 33.31 73.98
N THR A 342 -42.03 33.77 72.73
CA THR A 342 -41.74 35.16 72.34
C THR A 342 -40.41 35.81 72.74
N LEU A 343 -39.58 36.11 71.73
CA LEU A 343 -39.66 37.42 71.07
C LEU A 343 -39.37 37.31 69.57
#